data_AF-A0A9Y2AE88-F1
#
_entry.id   AF-A0A9Y2AE88-F1
#
_cell.length_a   1.000
_cell.length_b   1.000
_cell.length_c   1.000
_cell.angle_alpha   90.00
_cell.angle_beta   90.00
_cell.angle_gamma   90.00
#
_symmetry.space_group_name_H-M   'P 1'
#
loop_
_entity.id
_entity.type
_entity.pdbx_description
1 polymer ?
#
loop_
_entity_poly.entity_id
_entity_poly.type
_entity_poly.pdbx_seq_one_letter_code
_entity_poly.pdbx_strand_id
1 'polypeptide(L)'
;MKLDHVSFAAQPDGLEATTERIADRLGIEPVKGGVHPRFGTQNMILPLTDHQYVEVVTVLEHPAADKAPFGQAVRARSEAGGGWLGWVVEVPDLAPFEQKLGRPSVPGGRIFPDGRRLDWHQIGVKGLIADPQLPFMIHFDSADEMHPSQARLTDVRLTGMEIAGSPERVTDWLGGPVEDVLRSVDVTWSAPHGTPGLMAVTFGTPDGPVTI
;
A
#
# COMPACT_ATOMS: atom_id res chain seq x y z
N MET A 1 4.57 -8.67 12.74
CA MET A 1 4.00 -7.93 11.60
C MET A 1 4.86 -6.69 11.35
N LYS A 2 4.94 -6.20 10.12
CA LYS A 2 5.82 -5.08 9.72
C LYS A 2 5.13 -4.20 8.67
N LEU A 3 5.49 -2.92 8.59
CA LEU A 3 5.08 -2.07 7.46
C LEU A 3 5.61 -2.65 6.15
N ASP A 4 4.72 -2.88 5.20
CA ASP A 4 5.01 -3.50 3.90
C ASP A 4 5.12 -2.45 2.80
N HIS A 5 4.04 -1.72 2.55
CA HIS A 5 4.03 -0.67 1.55
C HIS A 5 3.00 0.41 1.86
N VAL A 6 3.13 1.49 1.10
CA VAL A 6 2.12 2.55 0.99
C VAL A 6 1.55 2.53 -0.42
N SER A 7 0.24 2.68 -0.55
CA SER A 7 -0.46 2.70 -1.84
C SER A 7 -0.86 4.13 -2.19
N PHE A 8 -0.61 4.52 -3.43
CA PHE A 8 -0.94 5.81 -4.02
C PHE A 8 -1.85 5.57 -5.23
N ALA A 9 -3.07 6.10 -5.21
CA ALA A 9 -3.97 6.02 -6.35
C ALA A 9 -3.54 7.03 -7.43
N ALA A 10 -3.48 6.56 -8.67
CA ALA A 10 -3.10 7.38 -9.81
C ALA A 10 -3.96 8.64 -9.94
N GLN A 11 -3.33 9.74 -10.37
CA GLN A 11 -3.99 10.99 -10.68
C GLN A 11 -4.71 10.92 -12.03
N PRO A 12 -5.53 11.93 -12.41
CA PRO A 12 -6.31 11.91 -13.65
C PRO A 12 -5.51 11.75 -14.95
N ASP A 13 -4.20 12.05 -14.95
CA ASP A 13 -3.32 11.83 -16.10
C ASP A 13 -2.77 10.40 -16.21
N GLY A 14 -3.17 9.52 -15.30
CA GLY A 14 -3.01 8.08 -15.41
C GLY A 14 -1.81 7.53 -14.67
N LEU A 15 -1.71 6.19 -14.71
CA LEU A 15 -0.74 5.41 -13.94
C LEU A 15 0.70 5.80 -14.26
N GLU A 16 1.04 5.90 -15.54
CA GLU A 16 2.40 6.15 -16.01
C GLU A 16 2.87 7.54 -15.59
N ALA A 17 2.14 8.60 -15.95
CA ALA A 17 2.47 9.98 -15.58
C ALA A 17 2.50 10.21 -14.05
N THR A 18 1.63 9.55 -13.28
CA THR A 18 1.68 9.62 -11.81
C THR A 18 2.95 8.94 -11.28
N THR A 19 3.27 7.76 -11.81
CA THR A 19 4.44 6.98 -11.39
C THR A 19 5.73 7.73 -11.69
N GLU A 20 5.87 8.27 -12.91
CA GLU A 20 7.04 9.05 -13.32
C GLU A 20 7.24 10.26 -12.41
N ARG A 21 6.19 11.01 -12.10
CA ARG A 21 6.30 12.17 -11.20
C ARG A 21 6.77 11.80 -9.79
N ILE A 22 6.32 10.67 -9.26
CA ILE A 22 6.76 10.19 -7.94
C ILE A 22 8.20 9.70 -8.04
N ALA A 23 8.53 8.91 -9.06
CA ALA A 23 9.86 8.37 -9.33
C ALA A 23 10.91 9.48 -9.49
N ASP A 24 10.61 10.52 -10.27
CA ASP A 24 11.47 11.69 -10.50
C ASP A 24 11.77 12.44 -9.20
N ARG A 25 10.76 12.60 -8.34
CA ARG A 25 10.95 13.24 -7.03
C ARG A 25 11.80 12.40 -6.10
N LEU A 26 11.73 11.07 -6.20
CA LEU A 26 12.49 10.15 -5.36
C LEU A 26 13.88 9.80 -5.93
N GLY A 27 14.13 10.09 -7.21
CA GLY A 27 15.37 9.74 -7.89
C GLY A 27 15.56 8.25 -8.14
N ILE A 28 14.47 7.50 -8.36
CA ILE A 28 14.50 6.03 -8.54
C ILE A 28 13.76 5.58 -9.79
N GLU A 29 14.21 4.48 -10.39
CA GLU A 29 13.52 3.88 -11.53
C GLU A 29 12.33 3.00 -11.07
N PRO A 30 11.11 3.26 -11.55
CA PRO A 30 9.97 2.40 -11.24
C PRO A 30 10.08 1.06 -11.99
N VAL A 31 9.38 0.06 -11.47
CA VAL A 31 9.25 -1.26 -12.10
C VAL A 31 7.79 -1.53 -12.40
N LYS A 32 7.52 -2.14 -13.56
CA LYS A 32 6.17 -2.59 -13.89
C LYS A 32 5.72 -3.64 -12.87
N GLY A 33 4.64 -3.33 -12.17
CA GLY A 33 3.98 -4.28 -11.28
C GLY A 33 3.17 -5.27 -12.12
N GLY A 34 1.91 -4.95 -12.38
CA GLY A 34 1.11 -5.74 -13.30
C GLY A 34 -0.38 -5.56 -13.09
N VAL A 35 -1.14 -6.43 -13.74
CA VAL A 35 -2.59 -6.48 -13.58
C VAL A 35 -2.93 -7.36 -12.38
N HIS A 36 -3.92 -6.94 -11.60
CA HIS A 36 -4.58 -7.70 -10.55
C HIS A 36 -5.97 -8.13 -11.05
N PRO A 37 -6.11 -9.28 -11.73
CA PRO A 37 -7.38 -9.66 -12.37
C PRO A 37 -8.55 -9.73 -11.38
N ARG A 38 -8.27 -10.17 -10.14
CA ARG A 38 -9.26 -10.32 -9.08
C ARG A 38 -9.76 -8.99 -8.52
N PHE A 39 -8.94 -7.95 -8.60
CA PHE A 39 -9.27 -6.62 -8.08
C PHE A 39 -9.66 -5.63 -9.17
N GLY A 40 -9.42 -5.95 -10.44
CA GLY A 40 -9.66 -5.03 -11.55
C GLY A 40 -8.77 -3.80 -11.48
N THR A 41 -7.54 -3.95 -11.01
CA THR A 41 -6.56 -2.86 -10.91
C THR A 41 -5.26 -3.24 -11.62
N GLN A 42 -4.41 -2.26 -11.86
CA GLN A 42 -3.03 -2.46 -12.28
C GLN A 42 -2.11 -1.48 -11.55
N ASN A 43 -0.85 -1.85 -11.35
CA ASN A 43 0.09 -1.03 -10.61
C ASN A 43 1.48 -0.90 -11.24
N MET A 44 2.20 0.11 -10.75
CA MET A 44 3.64 0.28 -10.84
C MET A 44 4.22 0.21 -9.44
N ILE A 45 5.44 -0.30 -9.34
CA ILE A 45 6.14 -0.48 -8.07
C ILE A 45 7.34 0.46 -8.06
N LEU A 46 7.52 1.19 -6.96
CA LEU A 46 8.78 1.85 -6.65
C LEU A 46 9.41 1.12 -5.46
N PRO A 47 10.37 0.21 -5.71
CA PRO A 47 11.08 -0.48 -4.64
C PRO A 47 11.78 0.51 -3.72
N LEU A 48 11.82 0.20 -2.42
CA LEU A 48 12.53 0.93 -1.38
C LEU A 48 13.48 -0.04 -0.65
N THR A 49 14.31 0.49 0.24
CA THR A 49 15.06 -0.33 1.20
C THR A 49 14.13 -1.02 2.20
N ASP A 50 14.71 -1.85 3.06
CA ASP A 50 14.04 -2.38 4.27
C ASP A 50 12.76 -3.21 4.01
N HIS A 51 12.72 -3.92 2.87
CA HIS A 51 11.58 -4.74 2.46
C HIS A 51 10.30 -3.91 2.24
N GLN A 52 10.43 -2.71 1.70
CA GLN A 52 9.30 -1.80 1.48
C GLN A 52 9.19 -1.35 0.03
N TYR A 53 8.03 -0.85 -0.34
CA TYR A 53 7.82 -0.23 -1.65
C TYR A 53 6.69 0.81 -1.63
N VAL A 54 6.63 1.64 -2.66
CA VAL A 54 5.42 2.41 -3.00
C VAL A 54 4.69 1.67 -4.11
N GLU A 55 3.39 1.45 -3.91
CA GLU A 55 2.49 0.97 -4.95
C GLU A 55 1.76 2.15 -5.57
N VAL A 56 2.03 2.48 -6.84
CA VAL A 56 1.15 3.39 -7.60
C VAL A 56 0.15 2.54 -8.34
N VAL A 57 -1.14 2.75 -8.08
CA VAL A 57 -2.21 1.84 -8.53
C VAL A 57 -3.32 2.62 -9.23
N THR A 58 -3.88 2.04 -10.29
CA THR A 58 -5.09 2.54 -10.93
C THR A 58 -6.10 1.42 -11.17
N VAL A 59 -7.34 1.81 -11.39
CA VAL A 59 -8.42 0.89 -11.72
C VAL A 59 -8.44 0.61 -13.22
N LEU A 60 -8.78 -0.62 -13.59
CA LEU A 60 -9.07 -1.00 -14.97
C LEU A 60 -10.57 -0.84 -15.24
N GLU A 61 -10.92 -0.57 -16.49
CA GLU A 61 -12.31 -0.67 -16.97
C GLU A 61 -12.72 -2.15 -17.08
N HIS A 62 -12.93 -2.77 -15.91
CA HIS A 62 -13.21 -4.19 -15.76
C HIS A 62 -14.24 -4.44 -14.64
N PRO A 63 -15.25 -5.31 -14.84
CA PRO A 63 -16.32 -5.53 -13.85
C PRO A 63 -15.87 -6.02 -12.46
N ALA A 64 -14.65 -6.56 -12.36
CA ALA A 64 -14.07 -6.93 -11.06
C ALA A 64 -13.82 -5.70 -10.18
N ALA A 65 -13.45 -4.56 -10.77
CA ALA A 65 -13.21 -3.31 -10.05
C ALA A 65 -14.45 -2.83 -9.28
N ASP A 66 -15.64 -3.04 -9.83
CA ASP A 66 -16.89 -2.58 -9.24
C ASP A 66 -17.35 -3.48 -8.08
N LYS A 67 -16.78 -4.69 -7.96
CA LYS A 67 -17.16 -5.69 -6.96
C LYS A 67 -16.10 -5.88 -5.88
N ALA A 68 -14.83 -5.79 -6.24
CA ALA A 68 -13.72 -5.99 -5.33
C ALA A 68 -13.53 -4.74 -4.45
N PRO A 69 -13.50 -4.86 -3.12
CA PRO A 69 -13.29 -3.70 -2.25
C PRO A 69 -12.03 -2.90 -2.60
N PHE A 70 -10.94 -3.57 -2.98
CA PHE A 70 -9.72 -2.86 -3.38
C PHE A 70 -9.90 -2.05 -4.66
N GLY A 71 -10.57 -2.63 -5.67
CA GLY A 71 -10.93 -1.90 -6.89
C GLY A 71 -11.82 -0.69 -6.61
N GLN A 72 -12.81 -0.84 -5.73
CA GLN A 72 -13.68 0.26 -5.30
C GLN A 72 -12.90 1.38 -4.57
N ALA A 73 -11.98 1.01 -3.68
CA ALA A 73 -11.15 1.97 -2.95
C ALA A 73 -10.23 2.76 -3.90
N VAL A 74 -9.56 2.05 -4.82
CA VAL A 74 -8.71 2.67 -5.85
C VAL A 74 -9.51 3.59 -6.76
N ARG A 75 -10.67 3.14 -7.26
CA ARG A 75 -11.56 3.95 -8.11
C ARG A 75 -11.98 5.23 -7.39
N ALA A 76 -12.53 5.11 -6.18
CA ALA A 76 -13.01 6.25 -5.41
C ALA A 76 -11.89 7.26 -5.14
N ARG A 77 -10.68 6.80 -4.82
CA ARG A 77 -9.55 7.70 -4.59
C ARG A 77 -9.06 8.37 -5.87
N SER A 78 -9.02 7.64 -6.99
CA SER A 78 -8.65 8.19 -8.29
C SER A 78 -9.66 9.25 -8.76
N GLU A 79 -10.95 8.99 -8.60
CA GLU A 79 -12.06 9.93 -8.90
C GLU A 79 -12.00 11.19 -8.01
N ALA A 80 -11.45 11.08 -6.80
CA ALA A 80 -11.17 12.21 -5.92
C ALA A 80 -9.88 12.98 -6.25
N GLY A 81 -9.23 12.68 -7.38
CA GLY A 81 -8.01 13.36 -7.85
C GLY A 81 -6.70 12.59 -7.62
N GLY A 82 -6.78 11.34 -7.14
CA GLY A 82 -5.63 10.52 -6.78
C GLY A 82 -5.02 10.88 -5.42
N GLY A 83 -3.83 10.36 -5.14
CA GLY A 83 -3.11 10.60 -3.89
C GLY A 83 -2.96 9.34 -3.03
N TRP A 84 -2.41 9.52 -1.84
CA TRP A 84 -2.29 8.44 -0.85
C TRP A 84 -3.64 7.77 -0.60
N LEU A 85 -3.66 6.45 -0.77
CA LEU A 85 -4.83 5.59 -0.58
C LEU A 85 -4.81 4.96 0.82
N GLY A 86 -3.64 4.51 1.26
CA GLY A 86 -3.48 3.83 2.54
C GLY A 86 -2.10 3.20 2.69
N TRP A 87 -1.94 2.44 3.75
CA TRP A 87 -0.71 1.72 4.09
C TRP A 87 -1.03 0.28 4.47
N VAL A 88 -0.04 -0.59 4.35
CA VAL A 88 -0.24 -2.04 4.37
C VAL A 88 0.74 -2.69 5.32
N VAL A 89 0.26 -3.71 6.03
CA VAL A 89 1.05 -4.45 7.03
C VAL A 89 1.21 -5.90 6.59
N GLU A 90 2.45 -6.33 6.43
CA GLU A 90 2.76 -7.74 6.20
C GLU A 90 2.68 -8.51 7.52
N VAL A 91 1.94 -9.61 7.51
CA VAL A 91 1.74 -10.51 8.65
C VAL A 91 2.17 -11.93 8.28
N PRO A 92 2.77 -12.68 9.22
CA PRO A 92 3.10 -14.08 8.99
C PRO A 92 1.86 -14.99 8.97
N ASP A 93 0.74 -14.53 9.55
CA ASP A 93 -0.52 -15.26 9.63
C ASP A 93 -1.70 -14.28 9.64
N LEU A 94 -2.69 -14.53 8.79
CA LEU A 94 -3.92 -13.72 8.69
C LEU A 94 -5.05 -14.24 9.60
N ALA A 95 -4.95 -15.45 10.15
CA ALA A 95 -6.02 -16.08 10.92
C ALA A 95 -6.54 -15.22 12.10
N PRO A 96 -5.69 -14.53 12.88
CA PRO A 96 -6.18 -13.63 13.95
C PRO A 96 -7.06 -12.49 13.41
N PHE A 97 -6.72 -11.95 12.24
CA PHE A 97 -7.48 -10.88 11.60
C PHE A 97 -8.76 -11.40 10.95
N GLU A 98 -8.73 -12.60 10.37
CA GLU A 98 -9.92 -13.28 9.84
C GLU A 98 -10.94 -13.55 10.95
N GLN A 99 -10.49 -14.07 12.09
CA GLN A 99 -11.33 -14.30 13.27
C GLN A 99 -11.96 -13.01 13.77
N LYS A 100 -11.14 -11.97 13.94
CA LYS A 100 -11.58 -10.66 14.41
C LYS A 100 -12.59 -10.00 13.48
N LEU A 101 -12.38 -10.11 12.17
CA LEU A 101 -13.25 -9.49 11.15
C LEU A 101 -14.44 -10.37 10.74
N GLY A 102 -14.50 -11.61 11.24
CA GLY A 102 -15.58 -12.56 10.98
C GLY A 102 -15.69 -12.98 9.52
N ARG A 103 -14.59 -12.94 8.76
CA ARG A 103 -14.57 -13.29 7.33
C ARG A 103 -13.17 -13.73 6.89
N PRO A 104 -13.06 -14.59 5.86
CA PRO A 104 -11.76 -14.98 5.33
C PRO A 104 -11.07 -13.83 4.60
N SER A 105 -9.75 -13.91 4.55
CA SER A 105 -8.92 -13.15 3.62
C SER A 105 -9.26 -13.52 2.17
N VAL A 106 -8.85 -12.66 1.24
CA VAL A 106 -9.08 -12.88 -0.19
C VAL A 106 -7.75 -13.09 -0.90
N PRO A 107 -7.64 -14.06 -1.81
CA PRO A 107 -6.43 -14.25 -2.58
C PRO A 107 -6.27 -13.09 -3.58
N GLY A 108 -5.04 -12.63 -3.74
CA GLY A 108 -4.56 -11.79 -4.80
C GLY A 108 -3.45 -12.49 -5.57
N GLY A 109 -3.13 -11.99 -6.75
CA GLY A 109 -2.05 -12.54 -7.53
C GLY A 109 -1.79 -11.75 -8.80
N ARG A 110 -0.53 -11.76 -9.25
CA ARG A 110 -0.12 -11.23 -10.55
C ARG A 110 0.86 -12.16 -11.24
N ILE A 111 0.86 -12.11 -12.57
CA ILE A 111 1.77 -12.85 -13.43
C ILE A 111 2.81 -11.87 -13.97
N PHE A 112 4.08 -12.22 -13.81
CA PHE A 112 5.20 -11.45 -14.37
C PHE A 112 5.33 -11.71 -15.88
N PRO A 113 5.98 -10.80 -16.65
CA PRO A 113 6.24 -11.04 -18.07
C PRO A 113 6.99 -12.33 -18.38
N ASP A 114 7.81 -12.81 -17.44
CA ASP A 114 8.58 -14.07 -17.55
C ASP A 114 7.77 -15.33 -17.18
N GLY A 115 6.48 -15.18 -16.89
CA GLY A 115 5.57 -16.28 -16.55
C GLY A 115 5.59 -16.71 -15.09
N ARG A 116 6.48 -16.16 -14.24
CA ARG A 116 6.40 -16.37 -12.79
C ARG A 116 5.09 -15.78 -12.26
N ARG A 117 4.68 -16.24 -11.08
CA ARG A 117 3.47 -15.78 -10.39
C ARG A 117 3.81 -15.36 -8.97
N LEU A 118 3.33 -14.18 -8.58
CA LEU A 118 3.30 -13.73 -7.20
C LEU A 118 1.87 -13.92 -6.69
N ASP A 119 1.74 -14.64 -5.58
CA ASP A 119 0.48 -14.92 -4.89
C ASP A 119 0.54 -14.38 -3.44
N TRP A 120 -0.59 -13.87 -2.98
CA TRP A 120 -0.78 -13.38 -1.63
C TRP A 120 -2.23 -13.52 -1.18
N HIS A 121 -2.46 -13.35 0.11
CA HIS A 121 -3.77 -13.13 0.69
C HIS A 121 -3.82 -11.77 1.36
N GLN A 122 -4.99 -11.11 1.32
CA GLN A 122 -5.19 -9.82 1.98
C GLN A 122 -6.52 -9.73 2.71
N ILE A 123 -6.57 -8.96 3.79
CA ILE A 123 -7.79 -8.67 4.55
C ILE A 123 -7.76 -7.26 5.12
N GLY A 124 -8.93 -6.64 5.31
CA GLY A 124 -9.03 -5.33 5.97
C GLY A 124 -9.39 -4.17 5.04
N VAL A 125 -9.43 -4.37 3.72
CA VAL A 125 -9.73 -3.30 2.74
C VAL A 125 -11.09 -2.62 2.97
N LYS A 126 -12.13 -3.34 3.42
CA LYS A 126 -13.40 -2.67 3.80
C LYS A 126 -13.26 -1.79 5.05
N GLY A 127 -12.30 -2.11 5.93
CA GLY A 127 -11.93 -1.28 7.07
C GLY A 127 -11.27 0.01 6.59
N LEU A 128 -10.29 -0.08 5.69
CA LEU A 128 -9.68 1.08 5.02
C LEU A 128 -10.73 2.00 4.38
N ILE A 129 -11.70 1.45 3.64
CA ILE A 129 -12.77 2.25 3.01
C ILE A 129 -13.61 3.00 4.06
N ALA A 130 -13.91 2.35 5.18
CA ALA A 130 -14.75 2.94 6.23
C ALA A 130 -13.97 3.93 7.13
N ASP A 131 -12.67 3.72 7.28
CA ASP A 131 -11.80 4.43 8.21
C ASP A 131 -10.36 4.46 7.63
N PRO A 132 -10.00 5.47 6.80
CA PRO A 132 -8.79 5.40 5.97
C PRO A 132 -7.46 5.48 6.73
N GLN A 133 -7.49 5.71 8.05
CA GLN A 133 -6.29 5.56 8.90
C GLN A 133 -5.89 4.08 9.08
N LEU A 134 -6.83 3.15 8.90
CA LEU A 134 -6.64 1.74 9.18
C LEU A 134 -5.88 1.06 8.03
N PRO A 135 -4.77 0.35 8.32
CA PRO A 135 -4.12 -0.45 7.32
C PRO A 135 -4.96 -1.68 6.98
N PHE A 136 -4.72 -2.24 5.80
CA PHE A 136 -5.08 -3.63 5.55
C PHE A 136 -3.84 -4.51 5.67
N MET A 137 -4.06 -5.80 5.87
CA MET A 137 -2.99 -6.77 6.11
C MET A 137 -2.81 -7.65 4.88
N ILE A 138 -1.57 -8.00 4.61
CA ILE A 138 -1.15 -8.88 3.53
C ILE A 138 -0.29 -10.03 4.07
N HIS A 139 -0.41 -11.20 3.46
CA HIS A 139 0.49 -12.33 3.63
C HIS A 139 0.90 -12.81 2.24
N PHE A 140 2.20 -12.83 1.95
CA PHE A 140 2.72 -13.37 0.70
C PHE A 140 2.85 -14.89 0.79
N ASP A 141 2.21 -15.60 -0.13
CA ASP A 141 2.32 -17.06 -0.24
C ASP A 141 3.58 -17.48 -1.03
N SER A 142 4.14 -16.54 -1.78
CA SER A 142 5.32 -16.74 -2.61
C SER A 142 6.62 -16.53 -1.82
N ALA A 143 7.72 -17.04 -2.39
CA ALA A 143 9.05 -16.86 -1.79
C ALA A 143 9.44 -15.38 -1.69
N ASP A 144 10.26 -15.04 -0.69
CA ASP A 144 10.64 -13.67 -0.34
C ASP A 144 11.34 -12.93 -1.50
N GLU A 145 12.07 -13.64 -2.35
CA GLU A 145 12.74 -13.09 -3.53
C GLU A 145 11.75 -12.58 -4.60
N MET A 146 10.48 -12.96 -4.50
CA MET A 146 9.40 -12.48 -5.37
C MET A 146 8.73 -11.20 -4.83
N HIS A 147 9.11 -10.75 -3.62
CA HIS A 147 8.54 -9.57 -3.00
C HIS A 147 8.77 -8.32 -3.86
N PRO A 148 7.81 -7.38 -3.99
CA PRO A 148 7.96 -6.23 -4.88
C PRO A 148 9.17 -5.33 -4.58
N SER A 149 9.63 -5.26 -3.32
CA SER A 149 10.85 -4.53 -2.96
C SER A 149 12.13 -5.15 -3.55
N GLN A 150 12.12 -6.43 -3.91
CA GLN A 150 13.27 -7.13 -4.49
C GLN A 150 13.39 -6.90 -6.01
N ALA A 151 12.42 -6.22 -6.62
CA ALA A 151 12.36 -6.05 -8.07
C ALA A 151 13.51 -5.17 -8.61
N ARG A 152 14.09 -4.31 -7.78
CA ARG A 152 15.23 -3.44 -8.13
C ARG A 152 15.94 -2.95 -6.87
N LEU A 153 17.26 -2.80 -6.94
CA LEU A 153 18.07 -2.17 -5.89
C LEU A 153 17.87 -0.65 -5.88
N THR A 154 17.90 -0.06 -4.68
CA THR A 154 17.73 1.38 -4.44
C THR A 154 18.36 1.76 -3.10
N ASP A 155 18.71 3.04 -2.95
CA ASP A 155 19.16 3.64 -1.68
C ASP A 155 18.06 4.50 -1.03
N VAL A 156 16.84 4.51 -1.57
CA VAL A 156 15.71 5.29 -1.04
C VAL A 156 14.99 4.51 0.05
N ARG A 157 14.85 5.16 1.21
CA ARG A 157 14.19 4.61 2.42
C ARG A 157 12.89 5.35 2.70
N LEU A 158 11.86 4.65 3.16
CA LEU A 158 10.69 5.27 3.81
C LEU A 158 11.09 5.66 5.24
N THR A 159 11.10 6.96 5.54
CA THR A 159 11.60 7.48 6.82
C THR A 159 10.52 8.06 7.70
N GLY A 160 9.41 8.55 7.14
CA GLY A 160 8.34 9.16 7.92
C GLY A 160 6.96 9.00 7.32
N MET A 161 5.92 9.04 8.16
CA MET A 161 4.52 9.03 7.76
C MET A 161 3.73 10.05 8.58
N GLU A 162 2.83 10.78 7.92
CA GLU A 162 1.81 11.55 8.60
C GLU A 162 0.47 10.83 8.46
N ILE A 163 -0.15 10.46 9.58
CA ILE A 163 -1.44 9.78 9.62
C ILE A 163 -2.43 10.67 10.36
N ALA A 164 -3.47 11.12 9.65
CA ALA A 164 -4.63 11.75 10.29
C ALA A 164 -5.46 10.66 10.97
N GLY A 165 -5.65 10.74 12.28
CA GLY A 165 -6.36 9.70 13.04
C GLY A 165 -5.88 9.55 14.48
N SER A 166 -6.10 8.36 15.04
CA SER A 166 -5.78 7.99 16.41
C SER A 166 -4.86 6.75 16.43
N PRO A 167 -3.68 6.83 17.08
CA PRO A 167 -2.81 5.66 17.25
C PRO A 167 -3.49 4.54 18.04
N GLU A 168 -4.38 4.88 18.99
CA GLU A 168 -5.16 3.91 19.76
C GLU A 168 -6.11 3.14 18.85
N ARG A 169 -6.77 3.83 17.92
CA ARG A 169 -7.68 3.21 16.96
C ARG A 169 -6.95 2.21 16.06
N VAL A 170 -5.75 2.54 15.62
CA VAL A 170 -4.91 1.65 14.79
C VAL A 170 -4.33 0.51 15.61
N THR A 171 -3.88 0.76 16.84
CA THR A 171 -3.42 -0.26 17.79
C THR A 171 -4.51 -1.30 18.06
N ASP A 172 -5.73 -0.81 18.35
CA ASP A 172 -6.90 -1.66 18.53
C ASP A 172 -7.16 -2.47 17.28
N TRP A 173 -7.04 -1.90 16.08
CA TRP A 173 -7.24 -2.59 14.81
C TRP A 173 -6.19 -3.69 14.54
N LEU A 174 -4.92 -3.42 14.81
CA LEU A 174 -3.83 -4.36 14.62
C LEU A 174 -3.78 -5.45 15.69
N GLY A 175 -4.40 -5.24 16.85
CA GLY A 175 -4.34 -6.18 17.98
C GLY A 175 -3.00 -6.16 18.71
N GLY A 176 -2.25 -5.07 18.58
CA GLY A 176 -0.95 -4.82 19.19
C GLY A 176 -0.49 -3.37 18.94
N PRO A 177 0.51 -2.86 19.69
CA PRO A 177 0.98 -1.49 19.55
C PRO A 177 1.36 -1.15 18.11
N VAL A 178 0.81 -0.06 17.56
CA VAL A 178 1.13 0.39 16.20
C VAL A 178 2.61 0.73 16.05
N GLU A 179 3.25 1.15 17.13
CA GLU A 179 4.66 1.49 17.22
C GLU A 179 5.56 0.28 16.91
N ASP A 180 5.13 -0.95 17.22
CA ASP A 180 5.89 -2.16 16.88
C ASP A 180 5.96 -2.38 15.37
N VAL A 181 4.90 -2.00 14.66
CA VAL A 181 4.77 -2.14 13.20
C VAL A 181 5.51 -1.02 12.47
N LEU A 182 5.43 0.19 13.02
CA LEU A 182 6.00 1.41 12.44
C LEU A 182 7.36 1.80 13.06
N ARG A 183 8.01 0.89 13.80
CA ARG A 183 9.27 1.14 14.52
C ARG A 183 10.42 1.72 13.69
N SER A 184 10.40 1.51 12.37
CA SER A 184 11.43 1.99 11.44
C SER A 184 11.09 3.33 10.79
N VAL A 185 9.99 3.98 11.19
CA VAL A 185 9.40 5.15 10.55
C VAL A 185 9.01 6.18 11.61
N ASP A 186 9.34 7.45 11.38
CA ASP A 186 8.88 8.54 12.22
C ASP A 186 7.43 8.87 11.90
N VAL A 187 6.50 8.59 12.83
CA VAL A 187 5.06 8.76 12.61
C VAL A 187 4.55 10.01 13.32
N THR A 188 3.94 10.90 12.56
CA THR A 188 3.19 12.04 13.09
C THR A 188 1.70 11.75 13.01
N TRP A 189 1.03 11.76 14.17
CA TRP A 189 -0.43 11.64 14.24
C TRP A 189 -1.06 13.04 14.25
N SER A 190 -1.92 13.32 13.29
CA SER A 190 -2.56 14.64 13.14
C SER A 190 -4.08 14.55 13.11
N ALA A 191 -4.74 15.72 13.23
CA ALA A 191 -6.16 15.93 13.01
C ALA A 191 -7.09 14.79 13.51
N PRO A 192 -7.16 14.50 14.84
CA PRO A 192 -7.97 13.40 15.37
C PRO A 192 -9.49 13.56 15.12
N HIS A 193 -9.93 14.74 14.68
CA HIS A 193 -11.31 15.05 14.31
C HIS A 193 -11.47 15.42 12.82
N GLY A 194 -10.40 15.34 12.03
CA GLY A 194 -10.42 15.53 10.58
C GLY A 194 -10.77 14.25 9.83
N THR A 195 -10.72 14.29 8.50
CA THR A 195 -10.85 13.07 7.67
C THR A 195 -9.62 12.18 7.92
N PRO A 196 -9.78 10.96 8.45
CA PRO A 196 -8.65 10.08 8.73
C PRO A 196 -7.96 9.62 7.44
N GLY A 197 -6.69 9.28 7.52
CA GLY A 197 -5.95 8.73 6.38
C GLY A 197 -4.44 8.88 6.46
N LEU A 198 -3.74 8.29 5.50
CA LEU A 198 -2.33 8.60 5.21
C LEU A 198 -2.26 9.95 4.47
N MET A 199 -1.65 10.95 5.10
CA MET A 199 -1.61 12.32 4.61
C MET A 199 -0.34 12.62 3.82
N ALA A 200 0.79 12.12 4.31
CA ALA A 200 2.09 12.33 3.69
C ALA A 200 3.02 11.16 4.00
N VAL A 201 3.97 10.92 3.09
CA VAL A 201 5.07 9.97 3.32
C VAL A 201 6.38 10.66 3.00
N THR A 202 7.33 10.57 3.93
CA THR A 202 8.67 11.13 3.79
C THR A 202 9.65 10.02 3.48
N PHE A 203 10.48 10.27 2.47
CA PHE A 203 11.50 9.37 1.97
C PHE A 203 12.86 10.01 2.15
N GLY A 204 13.84 9.24 2.63
CA GLY A 204 15.24 9.62 2.58
C GLY A 204 15.81 9.24 1.22
N THR A 205 16.25 10.21 0.44
CA THR A 205 16.92 9.99 -0.85
C THR A 205 18.38 10.47 -0.77
N PRO A 206 19.25 10.12 -1.75
CA PRO A 206 20.62 10.63 -1.81
C PRO A 206 20.73 12.16 -1.84
N ASP A 207 19.70 12.86 -2.33
CA ASP A 207 19.66 14.32 -2.45
C ASP A 207 18.96 15.00 -1.26
N GLY A 208 18.50 14.24 -0.27
CA GLY A 208 17.85 14.73 0.95
C GLY A 208 16.44 14.16 1.16
N PRO A 209 15.76 14.59 2.22
CA PRO A 209 14.40 14.13 2.50
C PRO A 209 13.39 14.70 1.51
N VAL A 210 12.52 13.83 0.98
CA VAL A 210 11.44 14.17 0.06
C VAL A 210 10.12 13.73 0.67
N THR A 211 9.18 14.67 0.86
CA THR A 211 7.83 14.36 1.34
C THR A 211 6.83 14.44 0.19
N ILE A 212 6.09 13.37 -0.02
CA ILE A 212 5.02 13.26 -1.03
C ILE A 212 3.68 13.24 -0.33
#